data_AF-A0A9Q3QDU1-F1
#
_entry.id   AF-A0A9Q3QDU1-F1
#
_cell.length_a   1.000
_cell.length_b   1.000
_cell.length_c   1.000
_cell.angle_alpha   90.00
_cell.angle_beta   90.00
_cell.angle_gamma   90.00
#
_symmetry.space_group_name_H-M   'P 1'
#
loop_
_entity.id
_entity.type
_entity.pdbx_description
1 polymer ?
#
loop_
_entity_poly.entity_id
_entity_poly.type
_entity_poly.pdbx_seq_one_letter_code
_entity_poly.pdbx_strand_id
1 'polypeptide(L)'
;MAITGHFINKEFNLVSVLLGLTEIEGNHLGQSLANQFLTTIKQYDLEDSIIPITTDNALVNQQMAQELQDSTESFAAKTQLIGCMAHTLHLSAQDGLKALAKGPSTHEDQDIVNVGPMSISTLINPPDGLQLSYNSIISRISHLASYLRQSPQRREKFISMVNIFYEAQKGNMFLTNVITRWNSTYDMLECAYSLKDAYDQFCTPKNMEAYCISSLEWEKVKVMIDFLLHLCHMWNKIPHHQLLFTFIYLPH
;
A
#
# COMPACT_ATOMS: atom_id res chain seq x y z
N MET A 1 8.76 15.38 7.18
CA MET A 1 8.67 14.50 8.33
C MET A 1 7.55 14.96 9.25
N ALA A 2 6.62 14.07 9.56
CA ALA A 2 5.59 14.28 10.57
C ALA A 2 5.99 13.52 11.84
N ILE A 3 5.86 14.15 13.01
CA ILE A 3 6.15 13.56 14.32
C ILE A 3 4.89 13.69 15.14
N THR A 4 4.35 12.56 15.58
CA THR A 4 3.17 12.50 16.44
C THR A 4 3.56 11.83 17.75
N GLY A 5 3.32 12.50 18.87
CA GLY A 5 3.50 11.95 20.20
C GLY A 5 2.23 11.24 20.65
N HIS A 6 2.39 10.06 21.24
CA HIS A 6 1.30 9.27 21.79
C HIS A 6 1.56 8.93 23.26
N PHE A 7 0.59 9.22 24.13
CA PHE A 7 0.67 8.94 25.56
C PHE A 7 -0.71 8.65 26.16
N ILE A 8 -0.73 8.05 27.36
CA ILE A 8 -1.95 7.82 28.13
C ILE A 8 -2.08 8.93 29.17
N ASN A 9 -3.21 9.63 29.21
CA ASN A 9 -3.44 10.69 30.18
C ASN A 9 -3.96 10.15 31.53
N LYS A 10 -4.18 11.04 32.50
CA LYS A 10 -4.63 10.67 33.86
C LYS A 10 -6.01 10.01 33.88
N GLU A 11 -6.82 10.28 32.87
CA GLU A 11 -8.14 9.68 32.67
C GLU A 11 -8.07 8.34 31.91
N PHE A 12 -6.87 7.77 31.73
CA PHE A 12 -6.63 6.52 30.98
C PHE A 12 -7.04 6.57 29.50
N ASN A 13 -7.09 7.77 28.92
CA ASN A 13 -7.35 7.95 27.50
C ASN A 13 -6.03 8.01 26.73
N LEU A 14 -5.98 7.31 25.59
CA LEU A 14 -4.89 7.47 24.64
C LEU A 14 -5.02 8.81 23.93
N VAL A 15 -4.01 9.65 24.06
CA VAL A 15 -3.92 10.96 23.42
C VAL A 15 -2.88 10.91 22.31
N SER A 16 -3.22 11.48 21.16
CA SER A 16 -2.32 11.63 20.00
C SER A 16 -2.17 13.11 19.69
N VAL A 17 -0.94 13.63 19.66
CA VAL A 17 -0.65 15.04 19.41
C VAL A 17 0.38 15.16 18.29
N LEU A 18 0.09 15.96 17.27
CA LEU A 18 1.07 16.32 16.25
C LEU A 18 2.10 17.28 16.89
N LEU A 19 3.33 16.82 17.04
CA LEU A 19 4.44 17.59 17.60
C LEU A 19 5.18 18.40 16.52
N GLY A 20 5.23 17.89 15.30
CA GLY A 20 5.89 18.58 14.21
C GLY A 20 5.46 18.07 12.84
N LEU A 21 5.37 18.99 11.89
CA LEU A 21 5.18 18.69 10.48
C LEU A 21 6.14 19.57 9.69
N THR A 22 7.34 19.05 9.48
CA THR A 22 8.44 19.82 8.86
C THR A 22 8.76 19.24 7.50
N GLU A 23 8.86 20.08 6.48
CA GLU A 23 9.43 19.67 5.20
C GLU A 23 10.96 19.54 5.35
N ILE A 24 11.53 18.45 4.85
CA ILE A 24 12.98 18.24 4.91
C ILE A 24 13.51 18.40 3.50
N GLU A 25 14.25 19.49 3.27
CA GLU A 25 14.89 19.79 2.00
C GLU A 25 16.21 18.99 1.85
N GLY A 26 16.48 18.49 0.64
CA GLY A 26 17.72 17.77 0.30
C GLY A 26 17.62 16.25 0.34
N ASN A 27 18.78 15.56 0.26
CA ASN A 27 18.83 14.09 0.35
C ASN A 27 18.35 13.67 1.74
N HIS A 28 17.25 12.92 1.80
CA HIS A 28 16.65 12.36 3.03
C HIS A 28 17.58 11.33 3.68
N LEU A 29 18.71 11.80 4.22
CA LEU A 29 19.67 11.00 4.95
C LEU A 29 19.14 10.78 6.37
N GLY A 30 19.44 9.62 6.96
CA GLY A 30 19.02 9.28 8.33
C GLY A 30 19.43 10.34 9.35
N GLN A 31 20.59 10.97 9.17
CA GLN A 31 21.10 12.03 10.03
C GLN A 31 20.26 13.31 9.98
N SER A 32 19.78 13.72 8.79
CA SER A 32 18.89 14.89 8.66
C SER A 32 17.56 14.66 9.36
N LEU A 33 17.02 13.43 9.29
CA LEU A 33 15.81 13.06 10.02
C LEU A 33 16.05 13.04 11.53
N ALA A 34 17.17 12.50 11.99
CA ALA A 34 17.51 12.44 13.41
C ALA A 34 17.64 13.85 13.99
N ASN A 35 18.35 14.74 13.30
CA ASN A 35 18.48 16.14 13.71
C ASN A 35 17.13 16.86 13.79
N GLN A 36 16.26 16.66 12.79
CA GLN A 36 14.92 17.25 12.82
C GLN A 36 14.05 16.66 13.94
N PHE A 37 14.15 15.36 14.19
CA PHE A 37 13.46 14.68 15.30
C PHE A 37 13.90 15.26 16.64
N LEU A 38 15.21 15.28 16.91
CA LEU A 38 15.81 15.83 18.14
C LEU A 38 15.42 17.30 18.33
N THR A 39 15.47 18.11 17.27
CA THR A 39 15.07 19.52 17.33
C THR A 39 13.60 19.67 17.72
N THR A 40 12.73 18.82 17.18
CA THR A 40 11.29 18.88 17.48
C THR A 40 11.02 18.46 18.91
N ILE A 41 11.58 17.35 19.40
CA ILE A 41 11.34 16.89 20.77
C ILE A 41 11.96 17.82 21.82
N LYS A 42 13.09 18.48 21.51
CA LYS A 42 13.72 19.51 22.35
C LYS A 42 12.79 20.70 22.61
N GLN A 43 11.97 21.09 21.62
CA GLN A 43 11.01 22.20 21.79
C GLN A 43 9.93 21.92 22.83
N TYR A 44 9.74 20.65 23.19
CA TYR A 44 8.74 20.20 24.14
C TYR A 44 9.36 19.58 25.40
N ASP A 45 10.68 19.67 25.58
CA ASP A 45 11.42 19.06 26.69
C ASP A 45 11.18 17.54 26.82
N LEU A 46 11.10 16.82 25.69
CA LEU A 46 10.74 15.39 25.63
C LEU A 46 11.94 14.44 25.45
N GLU A 47 13.17 14.94 25.54
CA GLU A 47 14.39 14.18 25.23
C GLU A 47 14.56 12.93 26.11
N ASP A 48 14.21 13.04 27.39
CA ASP A 48 14.31 11.95 28.37
C ASP A 48 13.07 11.03 28.40
N SER A 49 12.05 11.34 27.59
CA SER A 49 10.74 10.67 27.59
C SER A 49 10.51 9.78 26.35
N ILE A 50 11.53 9.63 25.49
CA ILE A 50 11.46 8.80 24.29
C ILE A 50 11.44 7.33 24.70
N ILE A 51 10.39 6.57 24.38
CA ILE A 51 10.37 5.12 24.70
C ILE A 51 10.39 4.27 23.43
N PRO A 52 9.37 4.17 22.58
CA PRO A 52 9.63 3.64 21.24
C PRO A 52 9.18 4.53 20.07
N ILE A 53 9.93 4.48 18.97
CA ILE A 53 9.66 5.14 17.69
C ILE A 53 9.15 4.09 16.70
N THR A 54 8.01 4.34 16.05
CA THR A 54 7.51 3.50 14.96
C THR A 54 7.59 4.26 13.66
N THR A 55 8.21 3.66 12.66
CA THR A 55 8.33 4.21 11.31
C THR A 55 8.03 3.13 10.28
N ASP A 56 7.86 3.49 9.01
CA ASP A 56 7.94 2.46 7.96
C ASP A 56 9.33 1.80 7.96
N ASN A 57 9.42 0.59 7.43
CA ASN A 57 10.64 -0.23 7.49
C ASN A 57 11.64 0.16 6.37
N ALA A 58 11.81 1.46 6.15
CA ALA A 58 12.78 1.99 5.21
C ALA A 58 14.18 2.06 5.85
N LEU A 59 15.22 1.76 5.05
CA LEU A 59 16.64 1.83 5.49
C LEU A 59 16.99 3.19 6.11
N VAL A 60 16.40 4.27 5.59
CA VAL A 60 16.63 5.64 6.05
C VAL A 60 16.17 5.82 7.52
N ASN A 61 15.09 5.18 7.94
CA ASN A 61 14.63 5.25 9.34
C ASN A 61 15.48 4.40 10.28
N GLN A 62 16.04 3.29 9.77
CA GLN A 62 17.02 2.52 10.52
C GLN A 62 18.29 3.35 10.76
N GLN A 63 18.75 4.10 9.76
CA GLN A 63 19.85 5.05 9.91
C GLN A 63 19.50 6.16 10.90
N MET A 64 18.31 6.76 10.80
CA MET A 64 17.83 7.75 11.78
C MET A 64 17.88 7.20 13.21
N ALA A 65 17.40 5.97 13.43
CA ALA A 65 17.39 5.36 14.75
C ALA A 65 18.81 5.14 15.31
N GLN A 66 19.79 4.76 14.47
CA GLN A 66 21.19 4.66 14.88
C GLN A 66 21.73 6.02 15.33
N GLU A 67 21.50 7.07 14.54
CA GLU A 67 21.93 8.44 14.87
C GLU A 67 21.28 8.95 16.18
N LEU A 68 20.02 8.59 16.44
CA LEU A 68 19.33 8.90 17.69
C LEU A 68 19.92 8.14 18.89
N GLN A 69 20.31 6.88 18.70
CA GLN A 69 20.98 6.10 19.74
C GLN A 69 22.36 6.67 20.07
N ASP A 70 23.09 7.19 19.07
CA ASP A 70 24.39 7.81 19.29
C ASP A 70 24.27 9.19 19.96
N SER A 71 23.13 9.86 19.81
CA SER A 71 22.87 11.21 20.32
C SER A 71 22.11 11.27 21.64
N THR A 72 21.53 10.15 22.11
CA THR A 72 20.72 10.10 23.34
C THR A 72 21.00 8.82 24.11
N GLU A 73 21.09 8.89 25.44
CA GLU A 73 21.22 7.68 26.27
C GLU A 73 19.87 6.95 26.45
N SER A 74 18.75 7.63 26.18
CA SER A 74 17.39 7.17 26.46
C SER A 74 16.78 6.30 25.35
N PHE A 75 17.44 6.18 24.20
CA PHE A 75 16.94 5.44 23.04
C PHE A 75 17.94 4.38 22.54
N ALA A 76 17.48 3.15 22.42
CA ALA A 76 18.20 2.01 21.86
C ALA A 76 17.49 1.53 20.59
N ALA A 77 18.08 1.81 19.43
CA ALA A 77 17.51 1.55 18.11
C ALA A 77 17.02 0.11 17.95
N LYS A 78 17.78 -0.87 18.46
CA LYS A 78 17.46 -2.30 18.30
C LYS A 78 16.16 -2.72 18.98
N THR A 79 15.81 -2.11 20.12
CA THR A 79 14.66 -2.50 20.94
C THR A 79 13.52 -1.50 20.90
N GLN A 80 13.82 -0.25 20.52
CA GLN A 80 12.89 0.87 20.57
C GLN A 80 12.51 1.40 19.18
N LEU A 81 13.13 0.94 18.09
CA LEU A 81 12.60 1.13 16.75
C LEU A 81 11.64 -0.01 16.39
N ILE A 82 10.37 0.32 16.22
CA ILE A 82 9.31 -0.63 15.88
C ILE A 82 8.92 -0.43 14.41
N GLY A 83 8.80 -1.53 13.66
CA GLY A 83 8.33 -1.46 12.28
C GLY A 83 6.84 -1.14 12.21
N CYS A 84 6.44 -0.32 11.24
CA CYS A 84 5.03 -0.03 11.00
C CYS A 84 4.28 -1.30 10.58
N MET A 85 3.27 -1.69 11.37
CA MET A 85 2.41 -2.84 11.07
C MET A 85 1.75 -2.73 9.69
N ALA A 86 1.38 -1.51 9.26
CA ALA A 86 0.82 -1.27 7.93
C ALA A 86 1.77 -1.66 6.81
N HIS A 87 3.04 -1.31 6.96
CA HIS A 87 4.07 -1.65 6.01
C HIS A 87 4.33 -3.16 6.01
N THR A 88 4.39 -3.79 7.18
CA THR A 88 4.55 -5.25 7.30
C THR A 88 3.39 -6.01 6.65
N LEU A 89 2.14 -5.58 6.88
CA LEU A 89 0.97 -6.16 6.25
C LEU A 89 0.98 -5.96 4.73
N HIS A 90 1.39 -4.77 4.27
CA HIS A 90 1.55 -4.50 2.84
C HIS A 90 2.56 -5.44 2.19
N LEU A 91 3.75 -5.59 2.76
CA LEU A 91 4.77 -6.53 2.28
C LEU A 91 4.26 -7.97 2.31
N SER A 92 3.58 -8.38 3.39
CA SER A 92 2.99 -9.71 3.51
C SER A 92 1.94 -9.98 2.43
N ALA A 93 1.10 -8.99 2.11
CA ALA A 93 0.12 -9.07 1.03
C ALA A 93 0.81 -9.22 -0.33
N GLN A 94 1.84 -8.42 -0.61
CA GLN A 94 2.60 -8.50 -1.85
C GLN A 94 3.26 -9.87 -2.02
N ASP A 95 3.91 -10.38 -0.97
CA ASP A 95 4.59 -11.67 -1.02
C ASP A 95 3.60 -12.84 -1.11
N GLY A 96 2.45 -12.74 -0.43
CA GLY A 96 1.36 -13.70 -0.59
C GLY A 96 0.82 -13.75 -2.03
N LEU A 97 0.61 -12.59 -2.65
CA LEU A 97 0.22 -12.52 -4.07
C LEU A 97 1.28 -13.11 -4.99
N LYS A 98 2.58 -12.88 -4.73
CA LYS A 98 3.68 -13.51 -5.48
C LYS A 98 3.70 -15.03 -5.30
N ALA A 99 3.44 -15.53 -4.10
CA ALA A 99 3.39 -16.96 -3.82
C ALA A 99 2.20 -17.62 -4.55
N LEU A 100 1.02 -16.98 -4.54
CA LEU A 100 -0.13 -17.40 -5.35
C LEU A 100 0.21 -17.41 -6.85
N ALA A 101 1.04 -16.46 -7.29
CA ALA A 101 1.49 -16.36 -8.69
C ALA A 101 2.43 -17.49 -9.14
N LYS A 102 3.26 -18.02 -8.24
CA LYS A 102 4.23 -19.08 -8.55
C LYS A 102 3.57 -20.47 -8.61
N GLY A 103 2.34 -20.64 -8.11
CA GLY A 103 1.75 -21.96 -7.89
C GLY A 103 2.61 -22.82 -6.95
N PRO A 104 2.30 -24.11 -6.77
CA PRO A 104 3.25 -25.04 -6.17
C PRO A 104 4.42 -25.21 -7.15
N SER A 105 5.53 -24.52 -6.89
CA SER A 105 6.69 -24.51 -7.79
C SER A 105 7.38 -25.88 -7.85
N THR A 106 7.42 -26.48 -9.04
CA THR A 106 8.71 -26.91 -9.60
C THR A 106 9.65 -25.70 -9.64
N HIS A 107 10.82 -25.86 -9.03
CA HIS A 107 11.86 -24.86 -8.85
C HIS A 107 12.35 -24.26 -10.18
N GLU A 108 12.10 -22.97 -10.43
CA GLU A 108 13.02 -22.12 -11.23
C GLU A 108 12.98 -20.67 -10.70
N ASP A 109 14.14 -20.18 -10.27
CA ASP A 109 14.41 -18.79 -9.93
C ASP A 109 14.39 -17.93 -11.20
N GLN A 110 13.56 -16.88 -11.24
CA GLN A 110 13.76 -15.77 -12.17
C GLN A 110 13.49 -14.42 -11.52
N ASP A 111 14.42 -13.52 -11.85
CA ASP A 111 14.65 -12.20 -11.29
C ASP A 111 13.47 -11.23 -11.41
N ILE A 112 13.32 -10.40 -10.39
CA ILE A 112 12.33 -9.33 -10.30
C ILE A 112 12.80 -8.17 -11.17
N VAL A 113 12.10 -7.91 -12.28
CA VAL A 113 12.23 -6.65 -13.01
C VAL A 113 11.38 -5.59 -12.30
N ASN A 114 12.04 -4.52 -11.85
CA ASN A 114 11.43 -3.34 -11.23
C ASN A 114 10.48 -2.66 -12.24
N VAL A 115 9.16 -2.76 -12.03
CA VAL A 115 8.16 -2.22 -12.96
C VAL A 115 7.99 -0.73 -12.72
N GLY A 116 8.78 0.08 -13.43
CA GLY A 116 8.48 1.49 -13.64
C GLY A 116 7.20 1.69 -14.46
N PRO A 117 6.59 2.90 -14.44
CA PRO A 117 5.26 3.18 -15.01
C PRO A 117 5.17 3.14 -16.55
N MET A 118 6.14 2.52 -17.25
CA MET A 118 6.14 2.46 -18.71
C MET A 118 6.96 1.28 -19.21
N SER A 119 6.41 0.07 -19.16
CA SER A 119 6.92 -1.02 -20.01
C SER A 119 5.77 -1.83 -20.61
N ILE A 120 5.62 -1.69 -21.92
CA ILE A 120 4.57 -2.32 -22.73
C ILE A 120 4.92 -3.79 -23.08
N SER A 121 6.15 -4.24 -22.75
CA SER A 121 6.69 -5.52 -23.18
C SER A 121 6.17 -6.73 -22.39
N THR A 122 5.48 -6.53 -21.26
CA THR A 122 4.91 -7.62 -20.45
C THR A 122 3.49 -8.03 -20.89
N LEU A 123 2.93 -7.41 -21.93
CA LEU A 123 1.54 -7.60 -22.36
C LEU A 123 1.34 -8.69 -23.43
N ILE A 124 2.39 -9.41 -23.83
CA ILE A 124 2.28 -10.47 -24.82
C ILE A 124 2.75 -11.78 -24.19
N ASN A 125 1.79 -12.58 -23.69
CA ASN A 125 1.95 -14.02 -23.59
C ASN A 125 0.78 -14.73 -24.30
N PRO A 126 1.01 -15.89 -24.95
CA PRO A 126 0.05 -16.55 -25.86
C PRO A 126 -1.15 -17.19 -25.15
N PRO A 127 -2.15 -17.69 -25.91
CA PRO A 127 -3.52 -18.00 -25.46
C PRO A 127 -3.68 -19.36 -24.74
N ASP A 128 -2.67 -19.82 -23.99
CA ASP A 128 -2.77 -21.07 -23.23
C ASP A 128 -2.88 -20.74 -21.73
N GLY A 129 -4.12 -20.73 -21.24
CA GLY A 129 -4.53 -20.28 -19.90
C GLY A 129 -3.94 -21.02 -18.68
N LEU A 130 -2.94 -21.88 -18.87
CA LEU A 130 -2.31 -22.71 -17.85
C LEU A 130 -1.09 -22.06 -17.18
N GLN A 131 -0.52 -20.99 -17.76
CA GLN A 131 0.68 -20.29 -17.24
C GLN A 131 0.43 -18.79 -16.98
N LEU A 132 -0.82 -18.41 -16.70
CA LEU A 132 -1.17 -16.99 -16.45
C LEU A 132 -0.79 -16.55 -15.04
N SER A 133 0.27 -15.75 -14.95
CA SER A 133 0.77 -15.12 -13.72
C SER A 133 -0.22 -14.08 -13.17
N TYR A 134 -0.52 -14.15 -11.86
CA TYR A 134 -1.38 -13.20 -11.16
C TYR A 134 -0.93 -11.73 -11.34
N ASN A 135 0.38 -11.51 -11.48
CA ASN A 135 0.95 -10.18 -11.74
C ASN A 135 0.48 -9.59 -13.09
N SER A 136 0.29 -10.43 -14.11
CA SER A 136 -0.23 -9.99 -15.42
C SER A 136 -1.70 -9.56 -15.31
N ILE A 137 -2.50 -10.27 -14.51
CA ILE A 137 -3.91 -9.92 -14.26
C ILE A 137 -3.98 -8.57 -13.53
N ILE A 138 -3.27 -8.43 -12.42
CA ILE A 138 -3.21 -7.18 -11.64
C ILE A 138 -2.74 -6.01 -12.53
N SER A 139 -1.71 -6.23 -13.36
CA SER A 139 -1.17 -5.20 -14.25
C SER A 139 -2.17 -4.77 -15.31
N ARG A 140 -2.85 -5.70 -15.98
CA ARG A 140 -3.87 -5.36 -17.00
C ARG A 140 -5.01 -4.55 -16.41
N ILE A 141 -5.52 -4.99 -15.26
CA ILE A 141 -6.58 -4.31 -14.52
C ILE A 141 -6.14 -2.89 -14.11
N SER A 142 -4.93 -2.75 -13.54
CA SER A 142 -4.35 -1.46 -13.14
C SER A 142 -4.09 -0.53 -14.34
N HIS A 143 -3.62 -1.06 -15.46
CA HIS A 143 -3.40 -0.27 -16.67
C HIS A 143 -4.71 0.18 -17.30
N LEU A 144 -5.77 -0.63 -17.29
CA LEU A 144 -7.09 -0.18 -17.73
C LEU A 144 -7.63 0.93 -16.83
N ALA A 145 -7.50 0.78 -15.52
CA ALA A 145 -7.84 1.82 -14.53
C ALA A 145 -7.20 3.17 -14.85
N SER A 146 -5.92 3.12 -15.24
CA SER A 146 -5.12 4.29 -15.58
C SER A 146 -5.50 4.84 -16.95
N TYR A 147 -5.75 3.98 -17.94
CA TYR A 147 -6.19 4.34 -19.28
C TYR A 147 -7.52 5.10 -19.26
N LEU A 148 -8.48 4.64 -18.45
CA LEU A 148 -9.80 5.26 -18.28
C LEU A 148 -9.70 6.66 -17.66
N ARG A 149 -8.81 6.86 -16.68
CA ARG A 149 -8.64 8.14 -15.98
C ARG A 149 -7.95 9.21 -16.82
N GLN A 150 -7.15 8.82 -17.81
CA GLN A 150 -6.40 9.76 -18.64
C GLN A 150 -7.29 10.60 -19.58
N SER A 151 -8.56 10.24 -19.80
CA SER A 151 -9.47 11.02 -20.65
C SER A 151 -10.89 11.03 -20.07
N PRO A 152 -11.52 12.22 -19.92
CA PRO A 152 -12.92 12.34 -19.49
C PRO A 152 -13.87 11.51 -20.36
N GLN A 153 -13.64 11.48 -21.68
CA GLN A 153 -14.48 10.73 -22.63
C GLN A 153 -14.40 9.22 -22.39
N ARG A 154 -13.21 8.68 -22.09
CA ARG A 154 -13.04 7.25 -21.76
C ARG A 154 -13.76 6.90 -20.45
N ARG A 155 -13.63 7.77 -19.45
CA ARG A 155 -14.32 7.66 -18.16
C ARG A 155 -15.84 7.67 -18.32
N GLU A 156 -16.40 8.63 -19.03
CA GLU A 156 -17.83 8.74 -19.29
C GLU A 156 -18.36 7.53 -20.07
N LYS A 157 -17.61 7.07 -21.08
CA LYS A 157 -17.95 5.87 -21.84
C LYS A 157 -18.03 4.64 -20.91
N PHE A 158 -17.06 4.45 -20.03
CA PHE A 158 -17.08 3.34 -19.09
C PHE A 158 -18.24 3.47 -18.08
N ILE A 159 -18.45 4.65 -17.50
CA ILE A 159 -19.57 4.91 -16.59
C ILE A 159 -20.91 4.65 -17.27
N SER A 160 -21.06 4.99 -18.55
CA SER A 160 -22.29 4.69 -19.30
C SER A 160 -22.57 3.18 -19.39
N MET A 161 -21.51 2.35 -19.53
CA MET A 161 -21.66 0.90 -19.50
C MET A 161 -22.02 0.40 -18.10
N VAL A 162 -21.38 0.92 -17.05
CA VAL A 162 -21.73 0.61 -15.66
C VAL A 162 -23.20 0.91 -15.39
N ASN A 163 -23.71 2.06 -15.86
CA ASN A 163 -25.10 2.44 -15.69
C ASN A 163 -26.09 1.52 -16.42
N ILE A 164 -25.67 0.85 -17.50
CA ILE A 164 -26.48 -0.13 -18.23
C ILE A 164 -26.58 -1.44 -17.46
N PHE A 165 -25.48 -1.91 -16.87
CA PHE A 165 -25.42 -3.21 -16.20
C PHE A 165 -25.82 -3.16 -14.71
N TYR A 166 -25.59 -2.02 -14.03
CA TYR A 166 -25.65 -1.95 -12.58
C TYR A 166 -26.41 -0.71 -12.08
N GLU A 167 -27.71 -0.87 -11.81
CA GLU A 167 -28.56 0.22 -11.34
C GLU A 167 -28.13 0.77 -9.97
N ALA A 168 -27.73 -0.10 -9.04
CA ALA A 168 -27.28 0.27 -7.70
C ALA A 168 -25.88 0.91 -7.66
N GLN A 169 -25.14 0.88 -8.77
CA GLN A 169 -23.75 1.35 -8.86
C GLN A 169 -23.59 2.46 -9.90
N LYS A 170 -24.68 3.19 -10.20
CA LYS A 170 -24.64 4.28 -11.18
C LYS A 170 -23.57 5.30 -10.85
N GLY A 171 -22.78 5.66 -11.85
CA GLY A 171 -21.67 6.61 -11.70
C GLY A 171 -20.38 6.02 -11.12
N ASN A 172 -20.38 4.74 -10.72
CA ASN A 172 -19.17 4.11 -10.20
C ASN A 172 -18.08 4.02 -11.28
N MET A 173 -16.85 4.21 -10.82
CA MET A 173 -15.66 4.01 -11.64
C MET A 173 -14.65 3.19 -10.87
N PHE A 174 -13.91 2.41 -11.66
CA PHE A 174 -12.74 1.67 -11.26
C PHE A 174 -11.77 2.44 -10.36
N LEU A 175 -11.34 1.89 -9.22
CA LEU A 175 -10.30 2.45 -8.33
C LEU A 175 -8.89 2.17 -8.86
N THR A 176 -7.95 3.12 -8.80
CA THR A 176 -6.57 2.91 -9.27
C THR A 176 -5.71 2.36 -8.15
N ASN A 177 -4.81 1.43 -8.50
CA ASN A 177 -3.79 0.93 -7.60
C ASN A 177 -2.90 2.09 -7.12
N VAL A 178 -2.93 2.36 -5.82
CA VAL A 178 -2.08 3.36 -5.17
C VAL A 178 -1.10 2.58 -4.31
N ILE A 179 0.10 2.33 -4.82
CA ILE A 179 1.10 1.45 -4.20
C ILE A 179 1.37 1.84 -2.73
N THR A 180 1.26 3.13 -2.38
CA THR A 180 1.46 3.67 -1.02
C THR A 180 0.27 3.48 -0.07
N ARG A 181 -0.90 3.06 -0.57
CA ARG A 181 -2.06 2.65 0.23
C ARG A 181 -2.16 1.13 0.19
N TRP A 182 -1.95 0.50 1.34
CA TRP A 182 -1.73 -0.93 1.42
C TRP A 182 -2.91 -1.78 0.93
N ASN A 183 -4.14 -1.28 1.05
CA ASN A 183 -5.38 -1.94 0.60
C ASN A 183 -5.73 -1.67 -0.88
N SER A 184 -4.96 -0.83 -1.59
CA SER A 184 -5.37 -0.38 -2.92
C SER A 184 -5.44 -1.50 -3.96
N THR A 185 -4.61 -2.54 -3.87
CA THR A 185 -4.72 -3.73 -4.71
C THR A 185 -6.03 -4.46 -4.46
N TYR A 186 -6.45 -4.59 -3.19
CA TYR A 186 -7.74 -5.19 -2.83
C TYR A 186 -8.89 -4.34 -3.39
N ASP A 187 -8.93 -3.05 -3.06
CA ASP A 187 -9.97 -2.12 -3.49
C ASP A 187 -10.11 -2.11 -5.03
N MET A 188 -8.96 -2.17 -5.72
CA MET A 188 -8.89 -2.24 -7.17
C MET A 188 -9.52 -3.51 -7.72
N LEU A 189 -9.11 -4.67 -7.20
CA LEU A 189 -9.58 -5.97 -7.67
C LEU A 189 -11.05 -6.20 -7.31
N GLU A 190 -11.48 -5.83 -6.10
CA GLU A 190 -12.88 -5.90 -5.67
C GLU A 190 -13.77 -5.05 -6.57
N CYS A 191 -13.37 -3.80 -6.83
CA CYS A 191 -14.10 -2.91 -7.74
C CYS A 191 -14.14 -3.50 -9.17
N ALA A 192 -13.01 -4.00 -9.68
CA ALA A 192 -12.94 -4.69 -10.97
C ALA A 192 -13.97 -5.81 -11.10
N TYR A 193 -13.96 -6.69 -10.10
CA TYR A 193 -14.78 -7.88 -10.06
C TYR A 193 -16.26 -7.54 -9.92
N SER A 194 -16.59 -6.53 -9.12
CA SER A 194 -17.97 -6.05 -8.94
C SER A 194 -18.57 -5.43 -10.22
N LEU A 195 -17.72 -4.98 -11.14
CA LEU A 195 -18.09 -4.34 -12.41
C LEU A 195 -17.70 -5.19 -13.64
N LYS A 196 -17.47 -6.50 -13.46
CA LYS A 196 -16.87 -7.36 -14.49
C LYS A 196 -17.62 -7.37 -15.83
N ASP A 197 -18.95 -7.27 -15.83
CA ASP A 197 -19.74 -7.30 -17.07
C ASP A 197 -19.53 -6.01 -17.87
N ALA A 198 -19.44 -4.87 -17.18
CA ALA A 198 -19.08 -3.59 -17.81
C ALA A 198 -17.62 -3.57 -18.25
N TYR A 199 -16.71 -4.20 -17.49
CA TYR A 199 -15.30 -4.36 -17.86
C TYR A 199 -15.15 -5.14 -19.16
N ASP A 200 -15.74 -6.33 -19.24
CA ASP A 200 -15.64 -7.22 -20.41
C ASP A 200 -16.28 -6.57 -21.65
N GLN A 201 -17.42 -5.89 -21.47
CA GLN A 201 -18.07 -5.14 -22.54
C GLN A 201 -17.20 -3.97 -23.04
N PHE A 202 -16.48 -3.28 -22.15
CA PHE A 202 -15.59 -2.19 -22.52
C PHE A 202 -14.36 -2.68 -23.29
N CYS A 203 -13.87 -3.88 -22.97
CA CYS A 203 -12.70 -4.50 -23.59
C CYS A 203 -13.01 -5.29 -24.88
N THR A 204 -14.28 -5.40 -25.28
CA THR A 204 -14.71 -6.09 -26.51
C THR A 204 -14.07 -5.55 -27.82
N PRO A 205 -13.85 -4.22 -28.00
CA PRO A 205 -13.20 -3.71 -29.21
C PRO A 205 -11.76 -4.21 -29.37
N LYS A 206 -11.34 -4.54 -30.61
CA LYS A 206 -10.01 -5.10 -30.92
C LYS A 206 -8.82 -4.31 -30.35
N ASN A 207 -8.94 -3.00 -30.23
CA ASN A 207 -7.88 -2.15 -29.70
C ASN A 207 -7.72 -2.25 -28.16
N MET A 208 -8.53 -3.06 -27.49
CA MET A 208 -8.56 -3.24 -26.04
C MET A 208 -8.18 -4.66 -25.60
N GLU A 209 -7.80 -5.54 -26.54
CA GLU A 209 -7.45 -6.95 -26.27
C GLU A 209 -6.38 -7.10 -25.18
N ALA A 210 -5.43 -6.17 -25.11
CA ALA A 210 -4.38 -6.14 -24.09
C ALA A 210 -4.90 -5.99 -22.64
N TYR A 211 -6.15 -5.55 -22.45
CA TYR A 211 -6.77 -5.38 -21.13
C TYR A 211 -7.78 -6.48 -20.80
N CYS A 212 -8.13 -7.36 -21.74
CA CYS A 212 -9.14 -8.40 -21.55
C CYS A 212 -8.76 -9.33 -20.41
N ILE A 213 -9.76 -9.72 -19.62
CA ILE A 213 -9.67 -10.72 -18.55
C ILE A 213 -10.66 -11.83 -18.91
N SER A 214 -10.18 -13.05 -19.02
CA SER A 214 -10.99 -14.22 -19.33
C SER A 214 -11.78 -14.71 -18.11
N SER A 215 -12.80 -15.54 -18.32
CA SER A 215 -13.58 -16.13 -17.22
C SER A 215 -12.70 -16.89 -16.21
N LEU A 216 -11.67 -17.62 -16.68
CA LEU A 216 -10.73 -18.32 -15.80
C LEU A 216 -9.86 -17.35 -14.98
N GLU A 217 -9.50 -16.21 -15.57
CA GLU A 217 -8.74 -15.17 -14.87
C GLU A 217 -9.59 -14.44 -13.85
N TRP A 218 -10.90 -14.24 -14.12
CA TRP A 218 -11.84 -13.70 -13.14
C TRP A 218 -11.98 -14.61 -11.91
N GLU A 219 -11.92 -15.94 -12.07
CA GLU A 219 -11.86 -16.86 -10.93
C GLU A 219 -10.56 -16.67 -10.12
N LYS A 220 -9.41 -16.45 -10.78
CA LYS A 220 -8.16 -16.10 -10.09
C LYS A 220 -8.26 -14.75 -9.37
N VAL A 221 -8.95 -13.77 -9.96
CA VAL A 221 -9.22 -12.47 -9.32
C VAL A 221 -10.01 -12.67 -8.03
N LYS A 222 -11.03 -13.53 -8.05
CA LYS A 222 -11.80 -13.86 -6.84
C LYS A 222 -10.92 -14.46 -5.75
N VAL A 223 -10.04 -15.41 -6.09
CA VAL A 223 -9.07 -15.99 -5.15
C VAL A 223 -8.15 -14.92 -4.55
N MET A 224 -7.67 -13.95 -5.35
CA MET A 224 -6.90 -12.82 -4.83
C MET A 224 -7.70 -11.96 -3.86
N ILE A 225 -8.94 -11.62 -4.21
CA ILE A 225 -9.83 -10.81 -3.37
C ILE A 225 -10.05 -11.52 -2.04
N ASP A 226 -10.39 -12.81 -2.07
CA ASP A 226 -10.63 -13.60 -0.86
C ASP A 226 -9.38 -13.63 0.03
N PHE A 227 -8.18 -13.84 -0.55
CA PHE A 227 -6.92 -13.78 0.20
C PHE A 227 -6.70 -12.41 0.85
N LEU A 228 -6.82 -11.33 0.08
CA LEU A 228 -6.58 -9.97 0.54
C LEU A 228 -7.65 -9.46 1.53
N LEU A 229 -8.88 -9.97 1.44
CA LEU A 229 -9.99 -9.64 2.34
C LEU A 229 -9.64 -10.01 3.79
N HIS A 230 -8.99 -11.15 4.01
CA HIS A 230 -8.57 -11.56 5.34
C HIS A 230 -7.60 -10.54 5.96
N LEU A 231 -6.68 -9.99 5.16
CA LEU A 231 -5.76 -8.94 5.58
C LEU A 231 -6.50 -7.60 5.83
N CYS A 232 -7.54 -7.30 5.04
CA CYS A 232 -8.45 -6.16 5.26
C CYS A 232 -9.24 -6.25 6.57
N HIS A 233 -9.76 -7.43 6.90
CA HIS A 233 -10.41 -7.64 8.18
C HIS A 233 -9.45 -7.51 9.37
N MET A 234 -8.22 -8.01 9.23
CA MET A 234 -7.18 -7.81 10.24
C MET A 234 -6.88 -6.33 10.42
N TRP A 235 -6.70 -5.59 9.32
CA TRP A 235 -6.43 -4.17 9.34
C TRP A 235 -7.54 -3.34 9.99
N ASN A 236 -8.79 -3.56 9.61
CA ASN A 236 -9.93 -2.79 10.11
C ASN A 236 -10.17 -3.00 11.62
N LYS A 237 -9.60 -4.07 12.18
CA LYS A 237 -9.61 -4.33 13.62
C LYS A 237 -8.46 -3.66 14.36
N ILE A 238 -7.43 -3.20 13.65
CA ILE A 238 -6.34 -2.41 14.22
C ILE A 238 -6.82 -0.97 14.29
N PRO A 239 -6.96 -0.38 15.49
CA PRO A 239 -7.37 1.01 15.62
C PRO A 239 -6.42 1.93 14.83
N HIS A 240 -6.94 2.98 14.19
CA HIS A 240 -6.10 3.85 13.35
C HIS A 240 -4.97 4.55 14.11
N HIS A 241 -5.14 4.77 15.41
CA HIS A 241 -4.07 5.26 16.27
C HIS A 241 -2.96 4.22 16.47
N GLN A 242 -3.20 2.92 16.21
CA GLN A 242 -2.22 1.84 16.36
C GLN A 242 -1.25 1.64 15.19
N LEU A 243 -1.34 2.49 14.16
CA LEU A 243 -0.67 2.26 12.87
C LEU A 243 0.53 3.19 12.65
N LEU A 244 0.68 4.22 13.47
CA LEU A 244 1.74 5.22 13.44
C LEU A 244 2.10 5.50 14.89
N PHE A 245 3.17 4.93 15.43
CA PHE A 245 3.46 5.07 16.85
C PHE A 245 4.89 5.45 17.19
N THR A 246 5.17 6.75 17.27
CA THR A 246 6.18 7.19 18.22
C THR A 246 5.53 7.32 19.58
N PHE A 247 5.67 6.31 20.44
CA PHE A 247 5.28 6.38 21.84
C PHE A 247 6.34 7.19 22.59
N ILE A 248 5.96 8.40 22.99
CA ILE A 248 6.71 9.18 23.96
C ILE A 248 5.96 9.01 25.27
N TYR A 249 6.52 8.23 26.18
CA TYR A 249 5.93 8.09 27.50
C TYR A 249 6.45 9.23 28.36
N LEU A 250 5.54 10.08 28.80
CA LEU A 250 5.82 11.12 29.77
C LEU A 250 5.63 10.52 31.17
N PRO A 251 6.70 10.10 31.88
CA PRO A 251 6.58 9.90 33.32
C PRO A 251 6.22 11.25 33.95
N HIS A 252 5.14 11.26 34.74
CA HIS A 252 4.78 12.40 35.57
C HIS A 252 5.87 12.78 36.57
#